data_AF-A0A8J9ZS96-F1
#
_entry.id   AF-A0A8J9ZS96-F1
#
_cell.length_a   1.000
_cell.length_b   1.000
_cell.length_c   1.000
_cell.angle_alpha   90.00
_cell.angle_beta   90.00
_cell.angle_gamma   90.00
#
_symmetry.space_group_name_H-M   'P 1'
#
loop_
_entity.id
_entity.type
_entity.pdbx_description
1 polymer ?
#
loop_
_entity_poly.entity_id
_entity_poly.type
_entity_poly.pdbx_seq_one_letter_code
_entity_poly.pdbx_strand_id
1 'polypeptide(L)'
;MAQGNRSHGSDFDDVVVRMEIEENHSVGTGAQGYYRPRIEPVYRNYYYSGDSGWDCFPDSTKVQLRDGRKIAMKDLKPGDWVKVVKPDGRIVYSKFIAMLHYEPDKKTTFLQIYVEGKNGPVCLTANHLIYATERYPQRNIERPVFAKDVEEGMFVFVDDEEGKKAVPAKVLEVREMETTGFCAPLTEQGSIMADGVAASCYANFDHETSHKAFGPLRLLYGVKAAFGGVGKEKGVVKVGIHWYAKALMKGNKMLFHVQPATAM
;
A
#
# COMPACT_ATOMS: atom_id res chain seq x y z
N MET A 1 -18.52 41.53 -47.28
CA MET A 1 -18.62 40.18 -46.68
C MET A 1 -18.05 40.36 -45.26
N ALA A 2 -18.81 40.36 -44.15
CA ALA A 2 -19.75 39.36 -43.62
C ALA A 2 -19.02 38.00 -43.40
N GLN A 3 -18.95 37.34 -42.23
CA GLN A 3 -19.34 37.53 -40.80
C GLN A 3 -18.25 36.84 -39.90
N GLY A 4 -18.20 36.82 -38.55
CA GLY A 4 -19.00 37.36 -37.44
C GLY A 4 -18.70 36.62 -36.10
N ASN A 5 -19.19 37.12 -34.94
CA ASN A 5 -19.03 36.59 -33.55
C ASN A 5 -17.58 36.66 -32.97
N ARG A 6 -17.27 37.15 -31.74
CA ARG A 6 -17.85 37.07 -30.37
C ARG A 6 -17.78 35.66 -29.74
N SER A 7 -17.43 35.43 -28.46
CA SER A 7 -16.82 36.23 -27.36
C SER A 7 -16.50 35.29 -26.16
N HIS A 8 -15.99 35.83 -25.04
CA HIS A 8 -15.61 35.16 -23.75
C HIS A 8 -14.19 34.54 -23.75
N GLY A 9 -13.25 34.80 -22.82
CA GLY A 9 -13.29 35.49 -21.51
C GLY A 9 -13.81 34.54 -20.43
N SER A 10 -12.98 33.89 -19.62
CA SER A 10 -12.26 34.35 -18.40
C SER A 10 -11.31 33.23 -17.91
N ASP A 11 -10.48 33.32 -16.87
CA ASP A 11 -9.77 34.40 -16.16
C ASP A 11 -8.50 33.73 -15.57
N PHE A 12 -7.36 34.43 -15.54
CA PHE A 12 -6.18 34.01 -14.77
C PHE A 12 -6.05 34.96 -13.58
N ASP A 13 -6.59 34.57 -12.43
CA ASP A 13 -6.47 35.34 -11.20
C ASP A 13 -5.09 35.15 -10.56
N ASP A 14 -4.18 36.08 -10.85
CA ASP A 14 -3.00 36.36 -10.02
C ASP A 14 -3.47 36.91 -8.67
N VAL A 15 -3.60 36.06 -7.65
CA VAL A 15 -3.96 36.48 -6.30
C VAL A 15 -2.77 37.15 -5.61
N VAL A 16 -2.66 38.47 -5.80
CA VAL A 16 -1.77 39.34 -5.03
C VAL A 16 -2.22 39.39 -3.58
N VAL A 17 -1.48 38.75 -2.68
CA VAL A 17 -1.71 38.85 -1.23
C VAL A 17 -1.30 40.23 -0.74
N ARG A 18 -2.28 41.13 -0.54
CA ARG A 18 -2.08 42.38 0.20
C ARG A 18 -1.82 42.05 1.67
N MET A 19 -0.70 42.53 2.20
CA MET A 19 -0.45 42.56 3.63
C MET A 19 -1.12 43.82 4.21
N GLU A 20 -2.27 43.66 4.87
CA GLU A 20 -2.80 44.71 5.74
C GLU A 20 -2.11 44.65 7.10
N ILE A 21 -1.49 45.76 7.49
CA ILE A 21 -0.79 45.92 8.76
C ILE A 21 -1.73 46.68 9.69
N GLU A 22 -2.41 45.98 10.60
CA GLU A 22 -3.04 46.63 11.76
C GLU A 22 -1.99 46.91 12.83
N GLU A 23 -1.53 48.16 12.92
CA GLU A 23 -0.80 48.65 14.08
C GLU A 23 -1.76 48.77 15.28
N ASN A 24 -1.54 47.97 16.32
CA ASN A 24 -2.16 48.19 17.64
C ASN A 24 -1.07 48.34 18.71
N HIS A 25 -0.93 49.57 19.20
CA HIS A 25 0.10 49.99 20.15
C HIS A 25 -0.41 49.87 21.60
N SER A 26 0.05 48.90 22.38
CA SER A 26 0.14 49.05 23.85
C SER A 26 0.98 47.97 24.57
N VAL A 27 2.19 48.38 24.96
CA VAL A 27 2.92 48.08 26.21
C VAL A 27 2.76 46.68 26.87
N GLY A 28 3.87 45.91 26.95
CA GLY A 28 4.01 44.92 28.04
C GLY A 28 4.97 43.74 27.83
N THR A 29 6.25 43.90 28.22
CA THR A 29 7.13 42.84 28.76
C THR A 29 7.22 41.45 28.07
N GLY A 30 8.26 41.28 27.24
CA GLY A 30 9.30 40.25 27.45
C GLY A 30 8.91 38.76 27.49
N ALA A 31 8.58 38.17 26.33
CA ALA A 31 8.83 36.75 26.07
C ALA A 31 9.11 36.53 24.56
N GLN A 32 10.26 35.94 24.20
CA GLN A 32 10.51 35.49 22.83
C GLN A 32 9.72 34.20 22.55
N GLY A 33 8.45 34.36 22.18
CA GLY A 33 7.61 33.27 21.70
C GLY A 33 8.07 32.82 20.31
N TYR A 34 8.50 31.55 20.20
CA TYR A 34 8.70 30.92 18.90
C TYR A 34 7.33 30.71 18.22
N TYR A 35 6.95 31.64 17.35
CA TYR A 35 5.72 31.54 16.57
C TYR A 35 5.85 30.39 15.55
N ARG A 36 5.41 29.19 15.94
CA ARG A 36 5.19 28.09 15.01
C ARG A 36 3.89 28.36 14.26
N PRO A 37 3.91 28.57 12.92
CA PRO A 37 2.67 28.59 12.17
C PRO A 37 1.99 27.24 12.35
N ARG A 38 0.73 27.25 12.81
CA ARG A 38 -0.12 26.08 12.79
C ARG A 38 -0.47 25.79 11.34
N ILE A 39 0.25 24.85 10.74
CA ILE A 39 -0.16 24.27 9.46
C ILE A 39 -1.40 23.43 9.78
N GLU A 40 -2.59 24.02 9.57
CA GLU A 40 -3.84 23.29 9.55
C GLU A 40 -3.71 22.20 8.47
N PRO A 41 -3.91 20.90 8.80
CA PRO A 41 -3.82 19.86 7.79
C PRO A 41 -4.92 20.08 6.75
N VAL A 42 -4.50 20.29 5.49
CA VAL A 42 -5.42 20.45 4.37
C VAL A 42 -6.10 19.11 4.13
N TYR A 43 -7.30 18.93 4.69
CA TYR A 43 -8.17 17.78 4.45
C TYR A 43 -8.55 17.71 2.96
N ARG A 44 -7.69 17.08 2.16
CA ARG A 44 -7.94 16.82 0.75
C ARG A 44 -8.93 15.66 0.65
N ASN A 45 -10.20 15.99 0.41
CA ASN A 45 -11.25 15.01 0.13
C ASN A 45 -10.97 14.29 -1.18
N TYR A 46 -10.33 13.12 -1.09
CA TYR A 46 -10.19 12.20 -2.21
C TYR A 46 -11.55 11.56 -2.52
N TYR A 47 -12.13 11.92 -3.66
CA TYR A 47 -13.35 11.31 -4.17
C TYR A 47 -13.06 9.90 -4.70
N TYR A 48 -13.15 8.92 -3.80
CA TYR A 48 -12.96 7.51 -4.14
C TYR A 48 -13.99 7.04 -5.17
N SER A 49 -13.52 6.79 -6.39
CA SER A 49 -14.27 6.06 -7.41
C SER A 49 -14.41 4.61 -6.94
N GLY A 50 -15.62 4.25 -6.48
CA GLY A 50 -15.85 3.04 -5.71
C GLY A 50 -15.84 1.74 -6.50
N ASP A 51 -14.65 1.22 -6.84
CA ASP A 51 -14.52 -0.11 -7.41
C ASP A 51 -13.38 -0.95 -6.78
N SER A 52 -13.73 -2.18 -6.38
CA SER A 52 -12.91 -3.18 -5.65
C SER A 52 -12.30 -2.71 -4.31
N GLY A 53 -13.00 -2.99 -3.21
CA GLY A 53 -12.43 -3.01 -1.85
C GLY A 53 -11.47 -4.19 -1.62
N TRP A 54 -10.36 -4.20 -2.37
CA TRP A 54 -9.32 -5.22 -2.34
C TRP A 54 -7.95 -4.56 -2.27
N ASP A 55 -7.13 -5.00 -1.33
CA ASP A 55 -5.84 -4.41 -1.08
C ASP A 55 -4.80 -5.05 -2.00
N CYS A 56 -4.28 -4.28 -2.97
CA CYS A 56 -3.52 -4.79 -4.10
C CYS A 56 -2.29 -3.91 -4.44
N PHE A 57 -1.35 -4.49 -5.18
CA PHE A 57 -0.25 -3.80 -5.86
C PHE A 57 -0.53 -3.76 -7.37
N PRO A 58 0.07 -2.82 -8.13
CA PRO A 58 0.13 -2.93 -9.58
C PRO A 58 0.76 -4.26 -10.01
N ASP A 59 0.31 -4.81 -11.14
CA ASP A 59 0.83 -6.09 -11.66
C ASP A 59 2.34 -6.05 -11.96
N SER A 60 2.86 -4.84 -12.19
CA SER A 60 4.23 -4.53 -12.61
C SER A 60 5.22 -4.36 -11.46
N THR A 61 4.74 -4.21 -10.22
CA THR A 61 5.54 -4.03 -9.00
C THR A 61 6.66 -5.06 -8.92
N LYS A 62 7.85 -4.63 -8.53
CA LYS A 62 9.05 -5.46 -8.52
C LYS A 62 9.20 -6.23 -7.21
N VAL A 63 9.50 -7.51 -7.35
CA VAL A 63 9.81 -8.42 -6.24
C VAL A 63 11.14 -9.10 -6.51
N GLN A 64 11.95 -9.31 -5.48
CA GLN A 64 13.27 -9.94 -5.60
C GLN A 64 13.20 -11.42 -5.24
N LEU A 65 13.67 -12.28 -6.13
CA LEU A 65 13.83 -13.72 -5.93
C LEU A 65 15.11 -14.04 -5.13
N ARG A 66 15.18 -15.27 -4.60
CA ARG A 66 16.33 -15.79 -3.84
C ARG A 66 17.64 -15.86 -4.64
N ASP A 67 17.57 -15.92 -5.96
CA ASP A 67 18.72 -15.86 -6.86
C ASP A 67 19.16 -14.41 -7.20
N GLY A 68 18.53 -13.41 -6.58
CA GLY A 68 18.83 -11.98 -6.79
C GLY A 68 18.07 -11.33 -7.95
N ARG A 69 17.42 -12.09 -8.84
CA ARG A 69 16.63 -11.52 -9.94
C ARG A 69 15.45 -10.71 -9.40
N LYS A 70 15.19 -9.55 -10.01
CA LYS A 70 13.97 -8.77 -9.79
C LYS A 70 13.00 -9.04 -10.95
N ILE A 71 11.79 -9.50 -10.63
CA ILE A 71 10.72 -9.79 -11.61
C ILE A 71 9.50 -8.93 -11.31
N ALA A 72 8.53 -8.84 -12.24
CA ALA A 72 7.23 -8.26 -11.93
C ALA A 72 6.41 -9.24 -11.07
N MET A 73 5.56 -8.70 -10.19
CA MET A 73 4.77 -9.50 -9.25
C MET A 73 3.81 -10.47 -9.96
N LYS A 74 3.29 -10.10 -11.15
CA LYS A 74 2.49 -10.98 -12.00
C LYS A 74 3.21 -12.20 -12.56
N ASP A 75 4.55 -12.16 -12.63
CA ASP A 75 5.37 -13.26 -13.15
C ASP A 75 5.68 -14.34 -12.09
N LEU A 76 5.28 -14.11 -10.83
CA LEU A 76 5.47 -15.03 -9.71
C LEU A 76 4.74 -16.36 -9.91
N LYS A 77 5.44 -17.45 -9.58
CA LYS A 77 4.92 -18.82 -9.67
C LYS A 77 4.88 -19.45 -8.27
N PRO A 78 3.81 -20.19 -7.92
CA PRO A 78 3.74 -20.92 -6.65
C PRO A 78 5.02 -21.75 -6.40
N GLY A 79 5.66 -21.52 -5.25
CA GLY A 79 6.94 -22.12 -4.88
C GLY A 79 8.17 -21.23 -5.10
N ASP A 80 8.06 -20.11 -5.83
CA ASP A 80 9.14 -19.11 -5.93
C ASP A 80 9.49 -18.54 -4.55
N TRP A 81 10.78 -18.43 -4.26
CA TRP A 81 11.27 -17.85 -3.01
C TRP A 81 11.49 -16.34 -3.17
N VAL A 82 10.59 -15.55 -2.60
CA VAL A 82 10.60 -14.08 -2.66
C VAL A 82 11.17 -13.47 -1.38
N LYS A 83 11.76 -12.27 -1.52
CA LYS A 83 12.24 -11.46 -0.39
C LYS A 83 11.04 -10.93 0.41
N VAL A 84 11.06 -11.17 1.72
CA VAL A 84 10.01 -10.78 2.68
C VAL A 84 10.64 -10.27 3.97
N VAL A 85 9.84 -9.64 4.84
CA VAL A 85 10.30 -9.15 6.14
C VAL A 85 9.63 -9.87 7.30
N LYS A 86 10.37 -10.06 8.40
CA LYS A 86 9.85 -10.59 9.67
C LYS A 86 9.45 -9.47 10.64
N PRO A 87 8.61 -9.75 11.65
CA PRO A 87 8.27 -8.78 12.70
C PRO A 87 9.48 -8.24 13.49
N ASP A 88 10.59 -8.99 13.53
CA ASP A 88 11.86 -8.56 14.12
C ASP A 88 12.73 -7.70 13.17
N GLY A 89 12.18 -7.25 12.03
CA GLY A 89 12.87 -6.44 11.03
C GLY A 89 13.88 -7.20 10.17
N ARG A 90 14.09 -8.51 10.37
CA ARG A 90 14.99 -9.30 9.50
C ARG A 90 14.36 -9.55 8.14
N ILE A 91 15.14 -9.35 7.09
CA ILE A 91 14.78 -9.74 5.73
C ILE A 91 15.16 -11.21 5.54
N VAL A 92 14.24 -11.99 4.98
CA VAL A 92 14.46 -13.39 4.65
C VAL A 92 13.82 -13.72 3.30
N TYR A 93 14.03 -14.95 2.82
CA TYR A 93 13.28 -15.50 1.71
C TYR A 93 12.17 -16.43 2.22
N SER A 94 10.98 -16.31 1.61
CA SER A 94 9.80 -17.12 1.93
C SER A 94 9.10 -17.52 0.64
N LYS A 95 8.40 -18.66 0.60
CA LYS A 95 7.71 -19.07 -0.64
C LYS A 95 6.50 -18.19 -0.90
N PHE A 96 6.36 -17.75 -2.14
CA PHE A 96 5.09 -17.34 -2.70
C PHE A 96 4.17 -18.56 -2.85
N ILE A 97 2.97 -18.47 -2.29
CA ILE A 97 1.99 -19.56 -2.26
C ILE A 97 1.04 -19.44 -3.45
N ALA A 98 0.41 -18.28 -3.58
CA ALA A 98 -0.63 -18.03 -4.57
C ALA A 98 -0.85 -16.53 -4.75
N MET A 99 -1.44 -16.16 -5.89
CA MET A 99 -2.09 -14.85 -6.05
C MET A 99 -3.53 -14.97 -5.55
N LEU A 100 -3.93 -14.13 -4.60
CA LEU A 100 -5.27 -14.12 -4.02
C LEU A 100 -6.30 -13.43 -4.91
N HIS A 101 -5.85 -12.44 -5.69
CA HIS A 101 -6.64 -11.69 -6.65
C HIS A 101 -5.70 -11.22 -7.77
N TYR A 102 -6.11 -11.34 -9.03
CA TYR A 102 -5.37 -10.83 -10.19
C TYR A 102 -6.34 -10.35 -11.26
N GLU A 103 -6.28 -9.08 -11.64
CA GLU A 103 -7.11 -8.51 -12.71
C GLU A 103 -6.20 -7.69 -13.64
N PRO A 104 -5.69 -8.27 -14.74
CA PRO A 104 -4.69 -7.64 -15.60
C PRO A 104 -5.24 -6.46 -16.41
N ASP A 105 -6.54 -6.50 -16.74
CA ASP A 105 -7.20 -5.52 -17.62
C ASP A 105 -8.01 -4.47 -16.84
N LYS A 106 -8.03 -4.56 -15.50
CA LYS A 106 -8.79 -3.63 -14.65
C LYS A 106 -7.98 -2.38 -14.34
N LYS A 107 -8.56 -1.21 -14.64
CA LYS A 107 -8.04 0.11 -14.28
C LYS A 107 -8.23 0.34 -12.77
N THR A 108 -7.22 0.87 -12.08
CA THR A 108 -7.23 1.03 -10.62
C THR A 108 -6.33 2.19 -10.19
N THR A 109 -6.77 2.92 -9.15
CA THR A 109 -6.01 4.00 -8.51
C THR A 109 -5.11 3.44 -7.42
N PHE A 110 -3.86 3.89 -7.40
CA PHE A 110 -2.83 3.53 -6.43
C PHE A 110 -2.18 4.78 -5.86
N LEU A 111 -1.68 4.68 -4.63
CA LEU A 111 -0.75 5.64 -4.07
C LEU A 111 0.66 5.29 -4.52
N GLN A 112 1.40 6.29 -5.00
CA GLN A 112 2.84 6.28 -5.21
C GLN A 112 3.51 6.90 -3.98
N ILE A 113 4.27 6.12 -3.22
CA ILE A 113 5.02 6.61 -2.06
C ILE A 113 6.49 6.69 -2.46
N TYR A 114 7.01 7.91 -2.60
CA TYR A 114 8.40 8.19 -2.92
C TYR A 114 9.22 8.22 -1.63
N VAL A 115 10.40 7.58 -1.64
CA VAL A 115 11.17 7.29 -0.42
C VAL A 115 12.64 7.64 -0.64
N GLU A 116 13.25 8.22 0.38
CA GLU A 116 14.67 8.57 0.41
C GLU A 116 15.58 7.37 0.10
N GLY A 117 16.62 7.59 -0.70
CA GLY A 117 17.58 6.57 -1.10
C GLY A 117 17.06 5.54 -2.13
N LYS A 118 15.79 5.61 -2.57
CA LYS A 118 15.23 4.72 -3.59
C LYS A 118 15.14 5.38 -4.97
N ASN A 119 15.31 4.57 -6.02
CA ASN A 119 14.98 4.96 -7.38
C ASN A 119 13.56 4.46 -7.72
N GLY A 120 12.59 5.37 -7.71
CA GLY A 120 11.17 5.11 -7.94
C GLY A 120 10.35 4.89 -6.66
N PRO A 121 9.02 5.06 -6.74
CA PRO A 121 8.11 4.87 -5.60
C PRO A 121 7.81 3.38 -5.36
N VAL A 122 7.20 3.08 -4.20
CA VAL A 122 6.36 1.88 -4.07
C VAL A 122 4.92 2.24 -4.39
N CYS A 123 4.22 1.35 -5.11
CA CYS A 123 2.84 1.56 -5.54
C CYS A 123 1.88 0.52 -4.94
N LEU A 124 0.81 0.98 -4.29
CA LEU A 124 -0.18 0.13 -3.62
C LEU A 124 -1.53 0.85 -3.47
N THR A 125 -2.64 0.12 -3.36
CA THR A 125 -3.97 0.74 -3.19
C THR A 125 -4.10 1.40 -1.81
N ALA A 126 -4.96 2.41 -1.70
CA ALA A 126 -5.10 3.25 -0.50
C ALA A 126 -5.37 2.49 0.82
N ASN A 127 -6.08 1.37 0.75
CA ASN A 127 -6.39 0.52 1.91
C ASN A 127 -5.38 -0.63 2.10
N HIS A 128 -4.29 -0.67 1.32
CA HIS A 128 -3.27 -1.70 1.46
C HIS A 128 -2.36 -1.43 2.66
N LEU A 129 -2.02 -2.49 3.42
CA LEU A 129 -1.22 -2.41 4.63
C LEU A 129 0.29 -2.35 4.35
N ILE A 130 0.93 -1.24 4.71
CA ILE A 130 2.36 -0.97 4.57
C ILE A 130 3.03 -0.79 5.95
N TYR A 131 4.27 -1.22 6.09
CA TYR A 131 5.02 -0.98 7.33
C TYR A 131 5.57 0.46 7.30
N ALA A 132 4.96 1.33 8.10
CA ALA A 132 5.34 2.73 8.24
C ALA A 132 5.19 3.22 9.69
N THR A 133 5.84 4.32 10.05
CA THR A 133 5.77 4.95 11.37
C THR A 133 6.08 6.45 11.30
N GLU A 134 5.46 7.24 12.19
CA GLU A 134 5.71 8.69 12.32
C GLU A 134 7.08 9.02 12.92
N ARG A 135 7.67 8.08 13.68
CA ARG A 135 8.87 8.31 14.48
C ARG A 135 10.00 7.41 14.01
N TYR A 136 11.22 7.92 14.02
CA TYR A 136 12.38 7.10 13.66
C TYR A 136 12.46 5.85 14.58
N PRO A 137 12.28 4.63 14.04
CA PRO A 137 12.05 3.44 14.86
C PRO A 137 13.33 2.99 15.55
N GLN A 138 13.27 2.76 16.86
CA GLN A 138 14.47 2.48 17.65
C GLN A 138 14.87 1.00 17.73
N ARG A 139 14.02 0.06 17.33
CA ARG A 139 14.28 -1.39 17.51
C ARG A 139 13.81 -2.27 16.34
N ASN A 140 12.49 -2.39 16.19
CA ASN A 140 11.83 -3.37 15.31
C ASN A 140 10.95 -2.68 14.27
N ILE A 141 10.43 -3.46 13.32
CA ILE A 141 9.30 -3.05 12.49
C ILE A 141 8.05 -2.90 13.38
N GLU A 142 7.32 -1.80 13.20
CA GLU A 142 6.05 -1.55 13.87
C GLU A 142 4.90 -2.29 13.17
N ARG A 143 3.69 -2.21 13.73
CA ARG A 143 2.48 -2.73 13.05
C ARG A 143 2.29 -2.01 11.70
N PRO A 144 1.80 -2.68 10.65
CA PRO A 144 1.51 -2.01 9.40
C PRO A 144 0.29 -1.08 9.56
N VAL A 145 0.28 0.00 8.78
CA VAL A 145 -0.79 1.01 8.67
C VAL A 145 -1.38 1.00 7.26
N PHE A 146 -2.52 1.64 7.02
CA PHE A 146 -3.04 1.76 5.67
C PHE A 146 -2.19 2.74 4.85
N ALA A 147 -2.02 2.48 3.55
CA ALA A 147 -1.23 3.32 2.66
C ALA A 147 -1.72 4.78 2.61
N LYS A 148 -3.03 5.01 2.74
CA LYS A 148 -3.66 6.34 2.83
C LYS A 148 -3.33 7.10 4.12
N ASP A 149 -2.87 6.40 5.15
CA ASP A 149 -2.46 6.98 6.43
C ASP A 149 -0.94 7.26 6.43
N VAL A 150 -0.26 7.12 5.28
CA VAL A 150 1.16 7.47 5.11
C VAL A 150 1.28 8.89 4.57
N GLU A 151 1.98 9.74 5.30
CA GLU A 151 2.22 11.15 4.98
C GLU A 151 3.71 11.44 4.75
N GLU A 152 4.00 12.59 4.13
CA GLU A 152 5.36 13.09 3.96
C GLU A 152 6.06 13.28 5.31
N GLY A 153 7.32 12.88 5.39
CA GLY A 153 8.11 12.95 6.62
C GLY A 153 7.96 11.76 7.57
N MET A 154 6.99 10.87 7.36
CA MET A 154 6.97 9.54 8.00
C MET A 154 8.14 8.67 7.51
N PHE A 155 8.33 7.51 8.12
CA PHE A 155 9.32 6.51 7.73
C PHE A 155 8.65 5.22 7.28
N VAL A 156 9.04 4.70 6.12
CA VAL A 156 8.73 3.33 5.68
C VAL A 156 9.97 2.45 5.78
N PHE A 157 9.80 1.13 5.82
CA PHE A 157 10.93 0.21 5.95
C PHE A 157 11.40 -0.32 4.59
N VAL A 158 12.70 -0.19 4.30
CA VAL A 158 13.35 -0.57 3.03
C VAL A 158 14.48 -1.57 3.28
N ASP A 159 14.96 -2.23 2.23
CA ASP A 159 16.17 -3.07 2.32
C ASP A 159 17.40 -2.23 2.74
N ASP A 160 18.22 -2.73 3.67
CA ASP A 160 19.59 -2.24 3.88
C ASP A 160 20.51 -2.61 2.70
N GLU A 161 21.72 -2.02 2.67
CA GLU A 161 22.70 -2.26 1.59
C GLU A 161 23.06 -3.75 1.45
N GLU A 162 23.05 -4.50 2.55
CA GLU A 162 23.31 -5.95 2.55
C GLU A 162 22.08 -6.81 2.19
N GLY A 163 20.87 -6.23 2.17
CA GLY A 163 19.60 -6.92 1.95
C GLY A 163 19.21 -7.91 3.06
N LYS A 164 19.69 -7.71 4.29
CA LYS A 164 19.51 -8.58 5.46
C LYS A 164 18.58 -8.00 6.53
N LYS A 165 18.47 -6.67 6.63
CA LYS A 165 17.62 -6.00 7.62
C LYS A 165 16.80 -4.89 6.96
N ALA A 166 15.55 -4.78 7.37
CA ALA A 166 14.71 -3.66 6.99
C ALA A 166 15.06 -2.44 7.85
N VAL A 167 15.38 -1.32 7.20
CA VAL A 167 15.79 -0.05 7.81
C VAL A 167 14.79 1.05 7.48
N PRO A 168 14.56 2.02 8.38
CA PRO A 168 13.69 3.15 8.10
C PRO A 168 14.31 4.07 7.04
N ALA A 169 13.51 4.45 6.05
CA ALA A 169 13.82 5.50 5.09
C ALA A 169 12.64 6.50 5.02
N LYS A 170 12.95 7.78 4.86
CA LYS A 170 11.96 8.85 4.96
C LYS A 170 11.06 8.89 3.73
N VAL A 171 9.76 9.05 3.93
CA VAL A 171 8.79 9.36 2.87
C VAL A 171 9.03 10.80 2.43
N LEU A 172 9.31 10.99 1.15
CA LEU A 172 9.58 12.28 0.54
C LEU A 172 8.34 12.91 -0.07
N GLU A 173 7.47 12.09 -0.67
CA GLU A 173 6.27 12.55 -1.38
C GLU A 173 5.25 11.42 -1.50
N VAL A 174 3.95 11.75 -1.45
CA VAL A 174 2.86 10.82 -1.74
C VAL A 174 1.99 11.38 -2.86
N ARG A 175 1.82 10.62 -3.95
CA ARG A 175 0.99 10.99 -5.11
C ARG A 175 -0.04 9.90 -5.40
N GLU A 176 -1.12 10.26 -6.10
CA GLU A 176 -1.96 9.26 -6.75
C GLU A 176 -1.47 8.97 -8.18
N MET A 177 -1.62 7.71 -8.60
CA MET A 177 -1.53 7.30 -9.99
C MET A 177 -2.71 6.38 -10.34
N GLU A 178 -3.02 6.30 -11.62
CA GLU A 178 -3.98 5.33 -12.13
C GLU A 178 -3.26 4.44 -13.16
N THR A 179 -3.40 3.12 -13.04
CA THR A 179 -2.87 2.17 -14.02
C THR A 179 -3.80 0.98 -14.19
N THR A 180 -3.65 0.30 -15.31
CA THR A 180 -4.30 -0.98 -15.59
C THR A 180 -3.45 -2.12 -15.05
N GLY A 181 -4.10 -3.12 -14.44
CA GLY A 181 -3.47 -4.34 -13.93
C GLY A 181 -3.14 -4.29 -12.45
N PHE A 182 -3.78 -5.14 -11.65
CA PHE A 182 -3.46 -5.30 -10.22
C PHE A 182 -3.35 -6.75 -9.77
N CYS A 183 -2.64 -6.98 -8.68
CA CYS A 183 -2.51 -8.28 -8.04
C CYS A 183 -2.37 -8.20 -6.51
N ALA A 184 -2.77 -9.28 -5.82
CA ALA A 184 -2.65 -9.44 -4.37
C ALA A 184 -1.88 -10.74 -4.04
N PRO A 185 -0.58 -10.69 -3.73
CA PRO A 185 0.24 -11.86 -3.47
C PRO A 185 0.01 -12.44 -2.07
N LEU A 186 0.27 -13.74 -1.89
CA LEU A 186 0.36 -14.37 -0.57
C LEU A 186 1.66 -15.17 -0.43
N THR A 187 2.44 -14.85 0.61
CA THR A 187 3.64 -15.59 1.01
C THR A 187 3.40 -16.48 2.23
N GLU A 188 4.27 -17.48 2.45
CA GLU A 188 4.25 -18.26 3.71
C GLU A 188 4.43 -17.35 4.94
N GLN A 189 5.21 -16.28 4.85
CA GLN A 189 5.35 -15.31 5.94
C GLN A 189 4.06 -14.48 6.15
N GLY A 190 3.47 -13.94 5.08
CA GLY A 190 2.38 -12.94 5.18
C GLY A 190 2.82 -11.49 4.93
N SER A 191 4.08 -11.26 4.55
CA SER A 191 4.65 -9.97 4.12
C SER A 191 5.41 -10.15 2.80
N ILE A 192 5.79 -9.03 2.17
CA ILE A 192 6.58 -8.99 0.94
C ILE A 192 7.39 -7.69 0.85
N MET A 193 8.56 -7.74 0.20
CA MET A 193 9.29 -6.52 -0.19
C MET A 193 8.85 -6.09 -1.60
N ALA A 194 7.80 -5.25 -1.66
CA ALA A 194 7.21 -4.71 -2.88
C ALA A 194 7.97 -3.44 -3.31
N ASP A 195 8.52 -3.42 -4.52
CA ASP A 195 9.47 -2.40 -5.01
C ASP A 195 10.67 -2.18 -4.05
N GLY A 196 10.98 -3.17 -3.20
CA GLY A 196 11.97 -3.09 -2.13
C GLY A 196 11.55 -2.21 -0.93
N VAL A 197 10.24 -2.09 -0.68
CA VAL A 197 9.65 -1.52 0.54
C VAL A 197 8.81 -2.60 1.21
N ALA A 198 8.83 -2.63 2.54
CA ALA A 198 8.12 -3.62 3.32
C ALA A 198 6.60 -3.37 3.30
N ALA A 199 5.84 -4.36 2.81
CA ALA A 199 4.39 -4.36 2.84
C ALA A 199 3.83 -5.69 3.36
N SER A 200 2.59 -5.64 3.82
CA SER A 200 1.81 -6.83 4.18
C SER A 200 1.40 -7.60 2.91
N CYS A 201 1.10 -8.89 3.02
CA CYS A 201 0.30 -9.62 2.03
C CYS A 201 -1.20 -9.60 2.38
N TYR A 202 -1.58 -8.86 3.42
CA TYR A 202 -2.92 -8.90 4.00
C TYR A 202 -3.67 -7.59 3.95
N ALA A 203 -4.98 -7.78 3.93
CA ALA A 203 -5.99 -6.82 3.55
C ALA A 203 -7.04 -6.70 4.65
N ASN A 204 -7.41 -5.47 5.02
CA ASN A 204 -8.59 -5.12 5.82
C ASN A 204 -8.81 -5.80 7.21
N PHE A 205 -7.88 -6.60 7.72
CA PHE A 205 -7.93 -7.24 9.04
C PHE A 205 -6.54 -7.35 9.67
N ASP A 206 -6.50 -7.36 11.00
CA ASP A 206 -5.28 -7.59 11.80
C ASP A 206 -4.43 -8.75 11.23
N HIS A 207 -3.12 -8.52 11.21
CA HIS A 207 -2.14 -9.42 10.60
C HIS A 207 -2.23 -10.82 11.21
N GLU A 208 -2.37 -10.97 12.53
CA GLU A 208 -2.52 -12.30 13.12
C GLU A 208 -3.81 -13.00 12.70
N THR A 209 -4.91 -12.26 12.65
CA THR A 209 -6.23 -12.79 12.29
C THR A 209 -6.26 -13.26 10.84
N SER A 210 -5.76 -12.45 9.91
CA SER A 210 -5.54 -12.84 8.51
C SER A 210 -4.56 -14.01 8.39
N HIS A 211 -3.45 -13.98 9.12
CA HIS A 211 -2.46 -15.05 9.06
C HIS A 211 -3.04 -16.40 9.52
N LYS A 212 -3.85 -16.41 10.59
CA LYS A 212 -4.60 -17.58 11.08
C LYS A 212 -5.64 -18.03 10.06
N ALA A 213 -6.42 -17.11 9.48
CA ALA A 213 -7.46 -17.42 8.49
C ALA A 213 -6.92 -18.10 7.22
N PHE A 214 -5.72 -17.74 6.75
CA PHE A 214 -5.06 -18.41 5.63
C PHE A 214 -4.16 -19.60 6.02
N GLY A 215 -4.05 -19.91 7.32
CA GLY A 215 -3.30 -21.06 7.84
C GLY A 215 -3.65 -22.42 7.21
N PRO A 216 -4.94 -22.78 7.04
CA PRO A 216 -5.33 -24.04 6.38
C PRO A 216 -4.87 -24.12 4.92
N LEU A 217 -4.85 -23.00 4.20
CA LEU A 217 -4.33 -22.93 2.83
C LEU A 217 -2.81 -23.17 2.81
N ARG A 218 -2.06 -22.55 3.73
CA ARG A 218 -0.62 -22.80 3.90
C ARG A 218 -0.34 -24.27 4.15
N LEU A 219 -1.08 -24.90 5.07
CA LEU A 219 -0.91 -26.30 5.41
C LEU A 219 -1.18 -27.21 4.20
N LEU A 220 -2.26 -26.97 3.46
CA LEU A 220 -2.61 -27.76 2.27
C LEU A 220 -1.51 -27.71 1.19
N TYR A 221 -0.99 -26.53 0.87
CA TYR A 221 0.08 -26.38 -0.11
C TYR A 221 1.44 -26.88 0.42
N GLY A 222 1.72 -26.72 1.72
CA GLY A 222 2.91 -27.28 2.38
C GLY A 222 2.93 -28.81 2.35
N VAL A 223 1.79 -29.46 2.65
CA VAL A 223 1.62 -30.92 2.55
C VAL A 223 1.77 -31.38 1.10
N LYS A 224 1.13 -30.71 0.12
CA LYS A 224 1.31 -31.04 -1.31
C LYS A 224 2.78 -30.95 -1.75
N ALA A 225 3.53 -29.95 -1.27
CA ALA A 225 4.95 -29.81 -1.55
C ALA A 225 5.80 -30.92 -0.89
N ALA A 226 5.45 -31.35 0.33
CA ALA A 226 6.18 -32.38 1.06
C ALA A 226 6.00 -33.80 0.48
N PHE A 227 4.80 -34.14 -0.02
CA PHE A 227 4.49 -35.47 -0.57
C PHE A 227 4.81 -35.61 -2.08
N GLY A 228 5.78 -34.83 -2.60
CA GLY A 228 6.19 -34.91 -4.00
C GLY A 228 5.13 -34.44 -5.02
N GLY A 229 4.02 -33.87 -4.55
CA GLY A 229 2.88 -33.42 -5.34
C GLY A 229 3.13 -32.17 -6.20
N VAL A 230 4.39 -31.78 -6.45
CA VAL A 230 4.77 -30.74 -7.42
C VAL A 230 4.76 -31.32 -8.85
N GLY A 231 3.69 -32.05 -9.17
CA GLY A 231 3.43 -32.64 -10.47
C GLY A 231 2.89 -31.60 -11.45
N LYS A 232 3.79 -30.82 -12.08
CA LYS A 232 3.53 -30.07 -13.32
C LYS A 232 2.23 -29.23 -13.39
N GLU A 233 1.73 -28.66 -12.31
CA GLU A 233 0.95 -27.42 -12.48
C GLU A 233 1.92 -26.33 -12.93
N LYS A 234 1.98 -26.12 -14.27
CA LYS A 234 2.43 -24.85 -14.85
C LYS A 234 1.41 -23.79 -14.44
N GLY A 235 1.49 -23.37 -13.18
CA GLY A 235 0.53 -22.49 -12.52
C GLY A 235 0.60 -21.09 -13.09
N VAL A 236 -0.03 -20.89 -14.25
CA VAL A 236 -0.37 -19.55 -14.77
C VAL A 236 -1.22 -18.88 -13.70
N VAL A 237 -0.85 -17.67 -13.30
CA VAL A 237 -1.65 -16.84 -12.39
C VAL A 237 -3.03 -16.67 -13.01
N LYS A 238 -4.05 -17.24 -12.38
CA LYS A 238 -5.42 -17.22 -12.89
C LYS A 238 -6.04 -15.85 -12.60
N VAL A 239 -6.64 -15.26 -13.63
CA VAL A 239 -7.43 -14.02 -13.52
C VAL A 239 -8.62 -14.24 -12.59
N GLY A 240 -8.98 -13.22 -11.82
CA GLY A 240 -10.01 -13.22 -10.80
C GLY A 240 -9.52 -13.53 -9.39
N ILE A 241 -10.48 -13.82 -8.52
CA ILE A 241 -10.27 -14.10 -7.09
C ILE A 241 -9.98 -15.59 -6.88
N HIS A 242 -8.91 -15.91 -6.14
CA HIS A 242 -8.55 -17.28 -5.78
C HIS A 242 -9.68 -17.99 -5.03
N TRP A 243 -9.94 -19.26 -5.36
CA TRP A 243 -11.10 -20.02 -4.86
C TRP A 243 -11.22 -20.00 -3.32
N TYR A 244 -10.09 -20.05 -2.61
CA TYR A 244 -10.07 -20.01 -1.14
C TYR A 244 -10.43 -18.63 -0.58
N ALA A 245 -9.94 -17.54 -1.20
CA ALA A 245 -10.34 -16.18 -0.84
C ALA A 245 -11.84 -15.97 -1.10
N LYS A 246 -12.33 -16.44 -2.26
CA LYS A 246 -13.77 -16.43 -2.62
C LYS A 246 -14.63 -17.22 -1.63
N ALA A 247 -14.12 -18.35 -1.11
CA ALA A 247 -14.79 -19.13 -0.07
C ALA A 247 -14.82 -18.39 1.28
N LEU A 248 -13.70 -17.79 1.71
CA LEU A 248 -13.64 -16.98 2.94
C LEU A 248 -14.60 -15.78 2.86
N MET A 249 -14.65 -15.05 1.74
CA MET A 249 -15.62 -13.97 1.55
C MET A 249 -17.08 -14.45 1.67
N LYS A 250 -17.39 -15.61 1.07
CA LYS A 250 -18.75 -16.17 1.11
C LYS A 250 -19.12 -16.59 2.54
N GLY A 251 -18.16 -17.11 3.32
CA GLY A 251 -18.32 -17.37 4.75
C GLY A 251 -18.50 -16.08 5.56
N ASN A 252 -17.71 -15.04 5.28
CA ASN A 252 -17.81 -13.74 5.96
C ASN A 252 -19.18 -13.08 5.73
N LYS A 253 -19.70 -13.15 4.49
CA LYS A 253 -21.05 -12.70 4.13
C LYS A 253 -22.18 -13.53 4.78
N MET A 254 -21.86 -14.71 5.33
CA MET A 254 -22.80 -15.58 6.05
C MET A 254 -22.73 -15.40 7.58
N LEU A 255 -21.61 -14.87 8.10
CA LEU A 255 -21.43 -14.50 9.52
C LEU A 255 -21.95 -13.09 9.86
N PHE A 256 -21.86 -12.15 8.92
CA PHE A 256 -22.39 -10.79 9.08
C PHE A 256 -23.74 -10.61 8.38
N HIS A 257 -24.75 -11.35 8.86
CA HIS A 257 -26.13 -10.92 8.69
C HIS A 257 -26.38 -9.75 9.65
N VAL A 258 -25.99 -8.54 9.21
CA VAL A 258 -26.41 -7.30 9.88
C VAL A 258 -27.93 -7.29 9.85
N GLN A 259 -28.57 -7.42 11.02
CA GLN A 259 -29.99 -7.15 11.14
C GLN A 259 -30.22 -5.73 10.61
N PRO A 260 -31.15 -5.51 9.66
CA PRO A 260 -31.49 -4.15 9.27
C PRO A 260 -31.94 -3.41 10.53
N ALA A 261 -31.35 -2.24 10.79
CA ALA A 261 -31.74 -1.42 11.94
C ALA A 261 -33.24 -1.14 11.85
N THR A 262 -34.00 -1.67 12.80
CA THR A 262 -35.44 -1.44 12.88
C THR A 262 -35.66 0.04 13.14
N ALA A 263 -36.31 0.73 12.21
CA ALA A 263 -36.66 2.13 12.39
C ALA A 263 -37.75 2.26 13.48
N MET A 264 -37.45 3.05 14.51
CA MET A 264 -38.40 3.83 15.34
C MET A 264 -37.69 5.09 15.83
#